data_AF-A0A7Y7ULF4-F1
#
_entry.id   AF-A0A7Y7ULF4-F1
#
_cell.length_a   1.000
_cell.length_b   1.000
_cell.length_c   1.000
_cell.angle_alpha   90.00
_cell.angle_beta   90.00
_cell.angle_gamma   90.00
#
_symmetry.space_group_name_H-M   'P 1'
#
loop_
_entity.id
_entity.type
_entity.pdbx_description
1 polymer ?
#
loop_
_entity_poly.entity_id
_entity_poly.type
_entity_poly.pdbx_seq_one_letter_code
_entity_poly.pdbx_strand_id
1 'polypeptide(L)'
;MSLTQEQIEKLSKNLSKIRIDNEKLAQDVNGILHYVDLLNEVDTTGVKPTTSVVESENILREDLEKRELEPKDLLACSKQKVIANQIAISNIMK
;
A
#
# COMPACT_ATOMS: atom_id res chain seq x y z
N MET A 1 -15.69 16.62 4.20
CA MET A 1 -16.34 15.55 3.40
C MET A 1 -16.70 14.35 4.27
N SER A 2 -17.59 13.45 3.86
CA SER A 2 -17.92 12.21 4.61
C SER A 2 -18.09 10.99 3.70
N LEU A 3 -17.63 9.83 4.15
CA LEU A 3 -17.76 8.52 3.49
C LEU A 3 -18.92 7.72 4.07
N THR A 4 -19.60 6.95 3.21
CA THR A 4 -20.61 5.97 3.61
C THR A 4 -19.98 4.63 4.00
N GLN A 5 -20.69 3.81 4.78
CA GLN A 5 -20.22 2.49 5.20
C GLN A 5 -19.93 1.56 4.01
N GLU A 6 -20.75 1.61 2.96
CA GLU A 6 -20.52 0.87 1.72
C GLU A 6 -19.20 1.26 1.01
N GLN A 7 -18.86 2.56 1.02
CA GLN A 7 -17.60 3.03 0.43
C GLN A 7 -16.39 2.52 1.23
N ILE A 8 -16.50 2.46 2.55
CA ILE A 8 -15.46 1.94 3.44
C ILE A 8 -15.29 0.43 3.26
N GLU A 9 -16.39 -0.31 3.14
CA GLU A 9 -16.33 -1.73 2.80
C GLU A 9 -15.68 -1.98 1.44
N LYS A 10 -16.02 -1.17 0.44
CA LYS A 10 -15.40 -1.24 -0.90
C LYS A 10 -13.90 -0.97 -0.84
N LEU A 11 -13.47 0.04 -0.09
CA LEU A 11 -12.05 0.35 0.14
C LEU A 11 -11.32 -0.82 0.79
N SER A 12 -11.95 -1.46 1.76
CA SER A 12 -11.35 -2.57 2.50
C SER A 12 -11.24 -3.84 1.67
N LYS A 13 -12.35 -4.28 1.09
CA LYS A 13 -12.44 -5.58 0.41
C LYS A 13 -11.74 -5.56 -0.94
N ASN A 14 -11.89 -4.48 -1.71
CA ASN A 14 -11.47 -4.47 -3.12
C ASN A 14 -10.13 -3.78 -3.35
N LEU A 15 -9.79 -2.76 -2.55
CA LEU A 15 -8.61 -1.92 -2.78
C LEU A 15 -7.46 -2.28 -1.83
N SER A 16 -7.75 -2.41 -0.53
CA SER A 16 -6.72 -2.60 0.50
C SER A 16 -6.53 -4.07 0.92
N LYS A 17 -7.47 -4.95 0.56
CA LYS A 17 -7.52 -6.37 0.98
C LYS A 17 -7.46 -6.58 2.50
N ILE A 18 -8.04 -5.64 3.25
CA ILE A 18 -8.15 -5.70 4.71
C ILE A 18 -9.52 -6.30 5.06
N ARG A 19 -9.59 -7.14 6.08
CA ARG A 19 -10.87 -7.56 6.69
C ARG A 19 -11.16 -6.60 7.84
N ILE A 20 -12.32 -5.97 7.81
CA ILE A 20 -12.79 -5.07 8.87
C ILE A 20 -13.91 -5.79 9.61
N ASP A 21 -13.70 -5.99 10.91
CA ASP A 21 -14.69 -6.56 11.81
C ASP A 21 -15.23 -5.51 12.81
N ASN A 22 -14.82 -4.24 12.67
CA ASN A 22 -15.14 -3.16 13.60
C ASN A 22 -15.93 -2.04 12.91
N GLU A 23 -17.18 -1.86 13.33
CA GLU A 23 -18.10 -0.83 12.83
C GLU A 23 -17.64 0.60 13.18
N LYS A 24 -16.82 0.77 14.22
CA LYS A 24 -16.28 2.09 14.62
C LYS A 24 -15.29 2.66 13.61
N LEU A 25 -14.69 1.82 12.76
CA LEU A 25 -13.74 2.28 11.76
C LEU A 25 -14.35 3.33 10.82
N ALA A 26 -15.65 3.22 10.54
CA ALA A 26 -16.35 4.20 9.72
C ALA A 26 -16.38 5.59 10.36
N GLN A 27 -16.58 5.65 11.67
CA GLN A 27 -16.56 6.89 12.44
C GLN A 27 -15.15 7.47 12.50
N ASP A 28 -14.15 6.64 12.76
CA ASP A 28 -12.75 7.05 12.89
C ASP A 28 -12.22 7.63 11.57
N VAL A 29 -12.50 6.98 10.44
CA VAL A 29 -12.10 7.45 9.11
C VAL A 29 -12.77 8.78 8.76
N ASN A 30 -14.04 8.94 9.07
CA ASN A 30 -14.73 10.22 8.89
C ASN A 30 -14.14 11.32 9.77
N GLY A 31 -13.74 11.01 11.01
CA GLY A 31 -13.01 11.94 11.87
C GLY A 31 -11.68 12.41 11.27
N ILE A 32 -10.89 11.49 10.71
CA ILE A 32 -9.62 11.81 10.04
C ILE A 32 -9.86 12.69 8.81
N LEU A 33 -10.88 12.39 8.00
CA LEU A 33 -11.20 13.21 6.82
C LEU A 33 -11.59 14.64 7.20
N HIS A 34 -12.38 14.81 8.27
CA HIS A 34 -12.70 16.14 8.77
C HIS A 34 -11.48 16.91 9.26
N TYR A 35 -10.49 16.22 9.84
CA TYR A 35 -9.24 16.86 10.21
C TYR A 35 -8.42 17.28 8.98
N VAL A 36 -8.38 16.46 7.92
CA VAL A 36 -7.69 16.78 6.67
C VAL A 36 -8.35 17.95 5.93
N ASP A 37 -9.67 18.15 6.07
CA ASP A 37 -10.38 19.27 5.47
C ASP A 37 -9.81 20.64 5.87
N LEU A 38 -9.12 20.75 7.01
CA LEU A 38 -8.42 21.96 7.46
C LEU A 38 -7.35 22.46 6.45
N LEU A 39 -6.78 21.54 5.66
CA LEU A 39 -5.78 21.91 4.64
C LEU A 39 -6.38 22.74 3.50
N ASN A 40 -7.70 22.71 3.30
CA ASN A 40 -8.38 23.50 2.27
C ASN A 40 -8.40 25.01 2.59
N GLU A 41 -8.12 25.42 3.83
CA GLU A 41 -8.04 26.82 4.21
C GLU A 41 -6.80 27.53 3.64
N VAL A 42 -5.80 26.76 3.20
CA VAL A 42 -4.53 27.28 2.66
C VAL A 42 -4.62 27.33 1.14
N ASP A 43 -4.44 28.53 0.56
CA ASP A 43 -4.36 28.69 -0.89
C ASP A 43 -3.07 28.06 -1.44
N THR A 44 -3.24 27.09 -2.34
CA THR A 44 -2.15 26.39 -3.03
C THR A 44 -2.08 26.74 -4.52
N THR A 45 -2.81 27.77 -4.96
CA THR A 45 -2.84 28.20 -6.37
C THR A 45 -1.44 28.58 -6.86
N GLY A 46 -0.96 27.87 -7.88
CA GLY A 46 0.37 28.10 -8.47
C GLY A 46 1.54 27.45 -7.71
N VAL A 47 1.28 26.76 -6.60
CA VAL A 47 2.30 26.02 -5.85
C VAL A 47 2.53 24.65 -6.50
N LYS A 48 3.78 24.34 -6.85
CA LYS A 48 4.12 23.02 -7.40
C LYS A 48 4.07 21.96 -6.28
N PRO A 49 3.50 20.77 -6.52
CA PRO A 49 3.56 19.67 -5.56
C PRO A 49 5.00 19.27 -5.24
N THR A 50 5.29 19.02 -3.96
CA THR A 50 6.61 18.53 -3.52
C THR A 50 6.62 17.01 -3.55
N THR A 51 7.42 16.41 -4.45
CA THR A 51 7.53 14.95 -4.61
C THR A 51 8.66 14.33 -3.78
N SER A 52 9.79 15.04 -3.70
CA SER A 52 10.96 14.69 -2.89
C SER A 52 11.54 15.98 -2.32
N VAL A 53 12.06 15.92 -1.09
CA VAL A 53 12.75 17.04 -0.45
C VAL A 53 14.12 17.26 -1.07
N VAL A 54 14.74 16.19 -1.58
CA VAL A 54 16.04 16.23 -2.25
C VAL A 54 15.79 16.26 -3.76
N GLU A 55 16.51 17.13 -4.45
CA GLU A 55 16.55 17.14 -5.91
C GLU A 55 17.10 15.79 -6.40
N SER A 56 16.23 15.00 -7.02
CA SER A 56 16.60 13.72 -7.59
C SER A 56 16.67 13.85 -9.10
N GLU A 57 17.83 13.52 -9.64
CA GLU A 57 17.96 13.19 -11.05
C GLU A 57 17.61 11.71 -11.27
N ASN A 58 17.46 11.30 -12.53
CA ASN A 58 17.23 9.90 -12.87
C ASN A 58 18.50 9.09 -12.65
N ILE A 59 18.62 8.45 -11.48
CA ILE A 59 19.74 7.56 -11.18
C ILE A 59 19.50 6.21 -11.85
N LEU A 60 20.26 5.93 -12.91
CA LEU A 60 20.20 4.67 -13.63
C LEU A 60 21.10 3.63 -12.97
N ARG A 61 20.64 2.37 -12.96
CA ARG A 61 21.42 1.21 -12.54
C ARG A 61 22.21 0.67 -13.74
N GLU A 62 23.48 0.33 -13.55
CA GLU A 62 24.29 -0.37 -14.55
C GLU A 62 23.71 -1.75 -14.91
N ASP A 63 23.82 -2.14 -16.18
CA ASP A 63 23.35 -3.42 -16.68
C ASP A 63 24.35 -4.55 -16.41
N LEU A 64 24.50 -4.88 -15.12
CA LEU A 64 25.35 -5.97 -14.64
C LEU A 64 24.50 -7.00 -13.89
N GLU A 65 24.80 -8.29 -14.12
CA GLU A 65 24.17 -9.38 -13.38
C GLU A 65 24.77 -9.49 -11.97
N LYS A 66 23.91 -9.52 -10.95
CA LYS A 66 24.29 -9.81 -9.57
C LYS A 66 23.49 -11.02 -9.08
N ARG A 67 24.17 -12.14 -8.78
CA ARG A 67 23.58 -13.28 -8.06
C ARG A 67 24.27 -13.42 -6.71
N GLU A 68 23.73 -12.71 -5.73
CA GLU A 68 24.26 -12.70 -4.36
C GLU A 68 23.49 -13.63 -3.41
N LEU A 69 22.37 -14.22 -3.86
CA LEU A 69 21.44 -14.96 -3.02
C LEU A 69 21.14 -16.34 -3.59
N GLU A 70 21.17 -17.34 -2.72
CA GLU A 70 20.79 -18.71 -3.07
C GLU A 70 19.28 -18.92 -2.86
N PRO A 71 18.62 -19.80 -3.65
CA PRO A 71 17.19 -20.08 -3.49
C PRO A 71 16.77 -20.51 -2.08
N LYS A 72 17.69 -21.16 -1.35
CA LYS A 72 17.46 -21.60 0.03
C LYS A 72 17.26 -20.42 1.00
N ASP A 73 18.04 -19.36 0.84
CA ASP A 73 18.00 -18.19 1.72
C ASP A 73 16.70 -17.41 1.51
N LEU A 74 16.26 -17.30 0.25
CA LEU A 74 15.00 -16.65 -0.11
C LEU A 74 13.78 -17.42 0.44
N LEU A 75 13.80 -18.75 0.39
CA LEU A 75 12.71 -19.58 0.88
C LEU A 75 12.62 -19.56 2.42
N ALA A 76 13.73 -19.31 3.12
CA ALA A 76 13.74 -19.15 4.58
C ALA A 76 13.00 -17.89 5.06
N CYS A 77 12.81 -16.88 4.20
CA CYS A 77 12.06 -15.66 4.53
C CYS A 77 10.54 -15.87 4.58
N SER A 78 10.02 -17.00 4.10
CA SER A 78 8.58 -17.27 4.01
C SER A 78 8.11 -18.28 5.06
N LYS A 79 6.96 -18.02 5.68
CA LYS A 79 6.28 -18.95 6.59
C LYS A 79 5.34 -19.92 5.86
N GLN A 80 5.21 -19.80 4.54
CA GLN A 80 4.31 -20.64 3.75
C GLN A 80 4.92 -22.00 3.42
N LYS A 81 4.09 -22.96 3.02
CA LYS A 81 4.56 -24.29 2.62
C LYS A 81 5.43 -24.18 1.37
N VAL A 82 6.57 -24.86 1.38
CA VAL A 82 7.45 -24.96 0.22
C VAL A 82 7.21 -26.30 -0.46
N ILE A 83 6.88 -26.26 -1.76
CA ILE A 83 6.69 -27.46 -2.60
C ILE A 83 7.59 -27.30 -3.82
N ALA A 84 8.43 -28.29 -4.13
CA ALA A 84 9.31 -28.28 -5.29
C ALA A 84 10.15 -26.97 -5.43
N ASN A 85 10.74 -26.49 -4.34
CA ASN A 85 11.53 -25.25 -4.27
C ASN A 85 10.74 -23.96 -4.61
N GLN A 86 9.43 -23.96 -4.40
CA GLN A 86 8.53 -22.82 -4.64
C GLN A 86 7.63 -22.55 -3.43
N ILE A 87 7.19 -21.31 -3.27
CA ILE A 87 6.22 -20.92 -2.25
C ILE A 87 4.82 -21.30 -2.73
N ALA A 88 4.18 -22.25 -2.04
CA ALA A 88 2.85 -22.71 -2.38
C ALA A 88 1.78 -21.76 -1.82
N ILE A 89 1.05 -21.10 -2.71
CA ILE A 89 -0.15 -20.31 -2.39
C ILE A 89 -1.42 -21.06 -2.78
N SER A 90 -2.54 -20.73 -2.14
CA SER A 90 -3.86 -21.23 -2.55
C SER A 90 -4.20 -20.74 -3.96
N ASN A 91 -4.76 -21.63 -4.78
CA ASN A 91 -5.23 -21.27 -6.12
C ASN A 91 -6.35 -20.22 -6.00
N ILE A 92 -6.28 -19.18 -6.84
CA ILE A 92 -7.20 -18.02 -6.82
C ILE A 92 -8.36 -18.20 -7.82
N MET A 93 -8.38 -19.28 -8.62
CA MET A 93 -9.51 -19.53 -9.51
C MET A 93 -10.81 -19.72 -8.71
N LYS A 94 -11.66 -18.69 -8.80
CA LYS A 94 -13.10 -18.72 -8.57
C LYS A 94 -13.80 -18.78 -9.92
#